data_AF-A0A535A444-F1
#
_entry.id   AF-A0A535A444-F1
#
_cell.length_a   1.000
_cell.length_b   1.000
_cell.length_c   1.000
_cell.angle_alpha   90.00
_cell.angle_beta   90.00
_cell.angle_gamma   90.00
#
_symmetry.space_group_name_H-M   'P 1'
#
loop_
_entity.id
_entity.type
_entity.pdbx_description
1 polymer ?
#
loop_
_entity_poly.entity_id
_entity_poly.type
_entity_poly.pdbx_seq_one_letter_code
_entity_poly.pdbx_strand_id
1 'polypeptide(L)'
;MARNLLRIINCAWDERTVTWSNEPAIDGPILASAGAVAHGQLVDLDVTSAVTGHGLYCFALENPTNDSAHYDSRGAGAGQPALLVAVMP
;
A
#
# COMPACT_ATOMS: atom_id res chain seq x y z
N MET A 1 -15.90 -2.18 3.69
CA MET A 1 -14.57 -1.94 3.10
C MET A 1 -13.57 -1.37 4.11
N ALA A 2 -12.93 -2.17 4.97
CA ALA A 2 -11.78 -1.68 5.76
C ALA A 2 -10.48 -2.06 5.04
N ARG A 3 -9.41 -1.26 5.16
CA ARG A 3 -8.11 -1.53 4.54
C ARG A 3 -7.01 -1.25 5.54
N ASN A 4 -6.04 -2.14 5.64
CA ASN A 4 -4.82 -1.91 6.40
C ASN A 4 -3.67 -1.70 5.42
N LEU A 5 -2.88 -0.66 5.67
CA LEU A 5 -1.57 -0.50 5.06
C LEU A 5 -0.54 -1.07 6.02
N LEU A 6 0.21 -2.06 5.58
CA LEU A 6 1.27 -2.69 6.37
C LEU A 6 2.62 -2.46 5.71
N ARG A 7 3.67 -2.43 6.53
CA ARG A 7 5.03 -2.54 6.01
C ARG A 7 5.32 -4.00 5.66
N ILE A 8 6.01 -4.26 4.55
CA ILE A 8 6.66 -5.54 4.28
C ILE A 8 8.13 -5.41 4.70
N ILE A 9 8.65 -6.37 5.48
CA ILE A 9 10.03 -6.33 5.96
C ILE A 9 11.00 -6.66 4.81
N ASN A 10 10.65 -7.63 3.96
CA ASN A 10 11.48 -8.07 2.86
C ASN A 10 11.03 -7.50 1.49
N CYS A 11 11.82 -6.59 0.95
CA CYS A 11 11.59 -5.94 -0.34
C CYS A 11 12.16 -6.69 -1.57
N ALA A 12 12.49 -7.97 -1.45
CA ALA A 12 13.14 -8.72 -2.54
C ALA A 12 12.20 -9.14 -3.70
N TRP A 13 10.96 -8.63 -3.75
CA TRP A 13 10.00 -9.00 -4.79
C TRP A 13 10.16 -8.12 -6.04
N ASP A 14 9.86 -8.71 -7.19
CA ASP A 14 9.88 -8.02 -8.48
C ASP A 14 8.45 -7.74 -8.94
N GLU A 15 8.12 -6.46 -9.07
CA GLU A 15 6.82 -5.96 -9.54
C GLU A 15 6.34 -6.60 -10.84
N ARG A 16 7.26 -7.03 -11.71
CA ARG A 16 6.92 -7.61 -13.01
C ARG A 16 6.54 -9.09 -12.93
N THR A 17 6.88 -9.77 -11.83
CA THR A 17 6.73 -11.23 -11.69
C THR A 17 5.87 -11.65 -10.51
N VAL A 18 5.44 -10.71 -9.66
CA VAL A 18 4.50 -10.99 -8.58
C VAL A 18 3.16 -11.48 -9.11
N THR A 19 2.71 -12.56 -8.50
CA THR A 19 1.45 -13.27 -8.66
C THR A 19 0.94 -13.62 -7.26
N TRP A 20 -0.30 -14.07 -7.15
CA TRP A 20 -0.81 -14.59 -5.87
C TRP A 20 0.03 -15.72 -5.28
N SER A 21 0.66 -16.56 -6.13
CA SER A 21 1.42 -17.72 -5.65
C SER A 21 2.82 -17.38 -5.13
N ASN A 22 3.38 -16.25 -5.53
CA ASN A 22 4.72 -15.80 -5.14
C ASN A 22 4.66 -14.40 -4.53
N GLU A 23 3.52 -14.04 -3.94
CA GLU A 23 3.37 -12.77 -3.25
C GLU A 23 4.33 -12.71 -2.05
N PRO A 24 4.86 -11.51 -1.73
CA PRO A 24 5.68 -11.35 -0.54
C PRO A 24 4.88 -11.67 0.73
N ALA A 25 5.55 -12.21 1.73
CA ALA A 25 4.94 -12.33 3.06
C ALA A 25 4.63 -10.92 3.61
N ILE A 26 3.40 -10.72 4.07
CA ILE A 26 2.98 -9.52 4.78
C ILE A 26 3.28 -9.72 6.27
N ASP A 27 4.46 -9.28 6.72
CA ASP A 27 5.05 -9.64 8.01
C ASP A 27 5.42 -8.44 8.91
N GLY A 28 5.12 -7.22 8.49
CA GLY A 28 5.39 -6.01 9.25
C GLY A 28 4.15 -5.40 9.94
N PRO A 29 4.35 -4.31 10.70
CA PRO A 29 3.27 -3.66 11.43
C PRO A 29 2.27 -2.98 10.50
N ILE A 30 1.04 -2.85 10.98
CA ILE A 30 0.04 -1.94 10.41
C ILE A 30 0.50 -0.51 10.64
N LEU A 31 0.57 0.27 9.56
CA LEU A 31 0.96 1.68 9.55
C LEU A 31 -0.26 2.61 9.56
N ALA A 32 -1.29 2.24 8.81
CA ALA A 32 -2.52 3.00 8.69
C ALA A 32 -3.71 2.07 8.44
N SER A 33 -4.90 2.51 8.84
CA SER A 33 -6.16 1.85 8.53
C SER A 33 -7.15 2.85 7.95
N ALA A 34 -7.79 2.48 6.85
CA ALA A 34 -8.90 3.23 6.27
C ALA A 34 -10.23 2.49 6.51
N GLY A 35 -11.28 3.27 6.77
CA GLY A 35 -12.65 2.78 6.83
C GLY A 35 -13.26 2.60 5.43
N ALA A 36 -14.59 2.56 5.37
CA ALA A 36 -15.31 2.39 4.11
C ALA A 36 -14.95 3.48 3.09
N VAL A 37 -14.76 3.07 1.82
CA VAL A 37 -14.38 3.94 0.71
C VAL A 37 -15.44 3.85 -0.39
N ALA A 38 -15.67 4.95 -1.09
CA ALA A 38 -16.54 4.99 -2.26
C ALA A 38 -15.75 4.68 -3.55
N HIS A 39 -16.45 4.23 -4.60
CA HIS A 39 -15.84 4.08 -5.92
C HIS A 39 -15.31 5.43 -6.45
N GLY A 40 -14.10 5.42 -6.99
CA GLY A 40 -13.42 6.60 -7.51
C GLY A 40 -12.88 7.56 -6.44
N GLN A 41 -13.04 7.23 -5.16
CA GLN A 41 -12.49 8.02 -4.08
C GLN A 41 -10.96 7.80 -3.97
N LEU A 42 -10.20 8.88 -3.88
CA LEU A 42 -8.80 8.83 -3.48
C LEU A 42 -8.69 8.57 -1.97
N VAL A 43 -7.79 7.67 -1.59
CA VAL A 43 -7.59 7.26 -0.21
C VAL A 43 -6.14 7.54 0.15
N ASP A 44 -5.94 8.48 1.07
CA ASP A 44 -4.62 8.81 1.60
C ASP A 44 -4.34 7.95 2.84
N LEU A 45 -3.16 7.33 2.87
CA LEU A 45 -2.70 6.48 3.96
C LEU A 45 -1.33 6.98 4.42
N ASP A 46 -1.22 7.30 5.71
CA ASP A 46 0.01 7.84 6.28
C ASP A 46 1.06 6.73 6.47
N VAL A 47 2.23 6.91 5.86
CA VAL A 47 3.40 6.02 5.96
C VAL A 47 4.55 6.64 6.73
N THR A 48 4.38 7.83 7.30
CA THR A 48 5.45 8.62 7.93
C THR A 48 6.21 7.81 9.00
N SER A 49 5.50 6.98 9.77
CA SER A 49 6.10 6.14 10.81
C SER A 49 7.06 5.07 10.26
N ALA A 50 6.92 4.67 8.98
CA ALA A 50 7.81 3.72 8.33
C ALA A 50 9.02 4.40 7.66
N VAL A 51 8.88 5.66 7.22
CA VAL A 51 9.89 6.39 6.44
C VAL A 51 10.74 7.27 7.36
N THR A 52 11.66 6.65 8.08
CA THR A 52 12.56 7.34 9.03
C THR A 52 13.90 7.77 8.44
N GLY A 53 14.16 7.45 7.17
CA GLY A 53 15.41 7.78 6.50
C GLY A 53 15.38 7.44 5.02
N HIS A 54 16.54 7.42 4.39
CA HIS A 54 16.67 6.97 3.00
C HIS A 54 16.69 5.44 2.96
N GLY A 55 15.96 4.86 2.00
CA GLY A 55 15.96 3.42 1.83
C GLY A 55 14.90 2.94 0.85
N LEU A 56 14.92 1.63 0.61
CA LEU A 56 13.86 0.94 -0.08
C LEU A 56 12.75 0.60 0.91
N TYR A 57 11.51 0.90 0.53
CA TYR A 57 10.31 0.67 1.33
C TYR A 57 9.30 -0.14 0.53
N CYS A 58 8.69 -1.12 1.18
CA CYS A 58 7.64 -1.94 0.61
C CYS A 58 6.44 -1.93 1.52
N PHE A 59 5.27 -1.77 0.90
CA PHE A 59 4.00 -1.68 1.57
C PHE A 59 3.04 -2.70 1.00
N ALA A 60 2.18 -3.23 1.86
CA ALA A 60 1.08 -4.10 1.49
C ALA A 60 -0.25 -3.43 1.83
N LEU A 61 -1.23 -3.58 0.94
CA LEU A 61 -2.62 -3.27 1.24
C LEU A 61 -3.35 -4.58 1.51
N GLU A 62 -3.85 -4.72 2.73
CA GLU A 62 -4.64 -5.88 3.14
C GLU A 62 -6.09 -5.46 3.37
N ASN A 63 -7.02 -6.32 2.95
CA ASN A 63 -8.44 -6.18 3.26
C ASN A 63 -8.86 -7.27 4.25
N PRO A 64 -9.10 -6.94 5.54
CA PRO A 64 -9.55 -7.92 6.52
C PRO A 64 -11.04 -8.28 6.40
N THR A 65 -11.76 -7.72 5.40
CA THR A 65 -13.21 -7.89 5.23
C THR A 65 -13.55 -8.63 3.94
N ASN A 66 -14.73 -9.24 3.87
CA ASN A 66 -15.25 -9.89 2.65
C ASN A 66 -15.70 -8.89 1.55
N ASP A 67 -15.53 -7.59 1.80
CA ASP A 67 -15.95 -6.49 0.93
C ASP A 67 -14.71 -5.80 0.33
N SER A 68 -14.43 -6.13 -0.94
CA SER A 68 -13.20 -5.75 -1.64
C SER A 68 -13.23 -4.33 -2.20
N ALA A 69 -12.06 -3.70 -2.29
CA ALA A 69 -11.84 -2.62 -3.25
C ALA A 69 -10.60 -2.98 -4.02
N HIS A 70 -10.66 -2.58 -5.28
CA HIS A 70 -9.60 -2.78 -6.23
C HIS A 70 -9.00 -1.40 -6.47
N TYR A 71 -7.69 -1.31 -6.30
CA TYR A 71 -6.92 -0.12 -6.59
C TYR A 71 -6.24 -0.28 -7.94
N ASP A 72 -6.15 0.81 -8.67
CA ASP A 72 -5.44 0.84 -9.94
C ASP A 72 -3.94 0.61 -9.71
N SER A 73 -3.30 -0.08 -10.64
CA SER A 73 -1.85 -0.30 -10.61
C SER A 73 -1.11 0.84 -11.31
N ARG A 74 0.22 0.86 -11.24
CA ARG A 74 1.06 1.78 -12.02
C ARG A 74 0.82 1.74 -13.53
N GLY A 75 0.24 0.64 -14.05
CA GLY A 75 -0.02 0.44 -15.47
C GLY A 75 -1.36 0.99 -15.94
N ALA A 76 -2.20 1.48 -15.04
CA ALA A 76 -3.48 2.08 -15.40
C ALA A 76 -3.31 3.39 -16.17
N GLY A 77 -4.32 3.77 -16.95
CA GLY A 77 -4.31 5.04 -17.70
C GLY A 77 -4.52 6.28 -16.83
N ALA A 78 -5.11 6.13 -15.65
CA ALA A 78 -5.34 7.16 -14.65
C ALA A 78 -5.50 6.50 -13.26
N GLY A 79 -5.47 7.30 -12.19
CA GLY A 79 -5.69 6.81 -10.82
C GLY A 79 -4.54 6.00 -10.24
N GLN A 80 -3.34 6.11 -10.81
CA GLN A 80 -2.17 5.35 -10.34
C GLN A 80 -1.81 5.74 -8.90
N PRO A 81 -1.27 4.79 -8.11
CA PRO A 81 -0.79 5.09 -6.77
C PRO A 81 0.37 6.08 -6.84
N ALA A 82 0.40 7.01 -5.88
CA ALA A 82 1.43 8.02 -5.74
C ALA A 82 1.93 8.07 -4.29
N LEU A 83 3.23 8.34 -4.12
CA LEU A 83 3.83 8.62 -2.84
C LEU A 83 4.20 10.10 -2.79
N LEU A 84 3.53 10.86 -1.91
CA LEU A 84 3.87 12.25 -1.64
C LEU A 84 4.77 12.33 -0.41
N VAL A 85 5.97 12.88 -0.58
CA VAL A 85 6.89 13.16 0.52
C VAL A 85 7.02 14.67 0.65
N ALA A 86 6.69 15.20 1.82
CA ALA A 86 6.82 16.61 2.14
C ALA A 86 7.66 16.78 3.41
N VAL A 87 8.56 17.76 3.40
CA VAL A 87 9.26 18.20 4.60
C VAL A 87 8.53 19.41 5.16
N MET A 88 8.12 19.37 6.42
CA MET A 88 7.61 20.56 7.10
C MET A 88 8.77 21.52 7.35
N PRO A 89 8.62 22.83 7.12
CA PRO A 89 9.68 23.83 7.30
C PRO A 89 10.23 23.93 8.72
#